data_AF-A0AAD4GIQ2-F1
#
_entry.id   AF-A0AAD4GIQ2-F1
#
_cell.length_a   1.000
_cell.length_b   1.000
_cell.length_c   1.000
_cell.angle_alpha   90.00
_cell.angle_beta   90.00
_cell.angle_gamma   90.00
#
_symmetry.space_group_name_H-M   'P 1'
#
loop_
_entity.id
_entity.type
_entity.pdbx_description
1 polymer ?
#
loop_
_entity_poly.entity_id
_entity_poly.type
_entity_poly.pdbx_seq_one_letter_code
_entity_poly.pdbx_strand_id
1 'polypeptide(L)'
;MQSLNIPMPTAADLNRITYLGAAKFKEAMSRPDGHPEKLDFSIMASCFNCDGPRQKPLVCSACRSAVYCSKKCQIANWKTGRFGTEGHKSFCERNKVRKYEIG
;
A
#
# COMPACT_ATOMS: atom_id res chain seq x y z
N MET A 1 -15.09 -17.49 -9.88
CA MET A 1 -14.15 -16.52 -9.27
C MET A 1 -14.26 -16.71 -7.76
N GLN A 2 -13.23 -17.24 -7.10
CA GLN A 2 -13.28 -17.51 -5.65
C GLN A 2 -13.07 -16.19 -4.89
N SER A 3 -14.07 -15.77 -4.12
CA SER A 3 -13.95 -14.65 -3.18
C SER A 3 -12.95 -15.03 -2.10
N LEU A 4 -11.78 -14.39 -2.10
CA LEU A 4 -10.86 -14.50 -0.98
C LEU A 4 -11.45 -13.72 0.19
N ASN A 5 -11.99 -14.47 1.16
CA ASN A 5 -12.46 -13.94 2.43
C ASN A 5 -11.20 -13.61 3.25
N ILE A 6 -10.60 -12.43 3.02
CA ILE A 6 -9.43 -11.97 3.78
C ILE A 6 -9.98 -11.40 5.09
N PRO A 7 -9.78 -12.08 6.23
CA PRO A 7 -10.28 -11.58 7.50
C PRO A 7 -9.62 -10.24 7.83
N MET A 8 -10.41 -9.29 8.29
CA MET A 8 -9.89 -8.04 8.84
C MET A 8 -8.91 -8.35 9.97
N PRO A 9 -7.74 -7.67 10.04
CA PRO A 9 -6.81 -7.83 11.14
C PRO A 9 -7.50 -7.53 12.47
N THR A 10 -7.30 -8.39 13.46
CA THR A 10 -7.80 -8.16 14.81
C THR A 10 -7.05 -7.00 15.48
N ALA A 11 -7.58 -6.48 16.59
CA ALA A 11 -6.84 -5.50 17.40
C ALA A 11 -5.48 -6.04 17.88
N ALA A 12 -5.36 -7.36 18.10
CA ALA A 12 -4.10 -8.01 18.43
C ALA A 12 -3.13 -8.01 17.24
N ASP A 13 -3.61 -8.20 16.01
CA ASP A 13 -2.80 -8.09 14.80
C ASP A 13 -2.33 -6.67 14.56
N LEU A 14 -3.20 -5.67 14.76
CA LEU A 14 -2.83 -4.26 14.65
C LEU A 14 -1.81 -3.86 15.71
N ASN A 15 -1.98 -4.32 16.96
CA ASN A 15 -0.99 -4.13 18.01
C ASN A 15 0.32 -4.82 17.64
N ARG A 16 0.29 -6.08 17.18
CA ARG A 16 1.49 -6.79 16.74
C ARG A 16 2.20 -6.05 15.61
N ILE A 17 1.49 -5.54 14.61
CA ILE A 17 2.08 -4.77 13.51
C ILE A 17 2.73 -3.49 14.04
N THR A 18 2.01 -2.75 14.89
CA THR A 18 2.48 -1.48 15.47
C THR A 18 3.70 -1.68 16.36
N TYR A 19 3.68 -2.70 17.24
CA TYR A 19 4.75 -2.96 18.19
C TYR A 19 5.91 -3.76 17.59
N LEU A 20 5.72 -4.50 16.50
CA LEU A 20 6.81 -5.19 15.80
C LEU A 20 7.81 -4.19 15.24
N GLY A 21 7.35 -3.06 14.72
CA GLY A 21 8.21 -1.97 14.28
C GLY A 21 9.04 -1.42 15.44
N ALA A 22 8.40 -1.08 16.56
CA ALA A 22 9.06 -0.59 17.76
C ALA A 22 10.07 -1.59 18.35
N ALA A 23 9.76 -2.89 18.35
CA ALA A 23 10.65 -3.94 18.83
C ALA A 23 11.90 -4.08 17.95
N LYS A 24 11.74 -4.15 16.62
CA LYS A 24 12.86 -4.20 15.66
C LYS A 24 13.74 -2.96 15.73
N PHE A 25 13.13 -1.80 15.93
CA PHE A 25 13.88 -0.56 16.13
C PHE A 25 14.73 -0.61 17.41
N LYS A 26 14.13 -1.03 18.54
CA LYS A 26 14.86 -1.19 19.81
C LYS A 26 16.01 -2.18 19.71
N GLU A 27 15.79 -3.32 19.05
CA GLU A 27 16.82 -4.32 18.81
C GLU A 27 17.98 -3.74 17.97
N ALA A 28 17.67 -3.08 16.85
CA ALA A 28 18.68 -2.45 16.01
C ALA A 28 19.49 -1.41 16.79
N MET A 29 18.83 -0.57 17.61
CA MET A 29 19.51 0.45 18.44
C MET A 29 20.37 -0.14 19.57
N SER A 30 20.07 -1.35 20.04
CA SER A 30 20.84 -2.01 21.12
C SER A 30 22.14 -2.68 20.65
N ARG A 31 22.32 -2.86 19.34
CA ARG A 31 23.48 -3.55 18.77
C ARG A 31 24.60 -2.55 18.43
N PRO A 32 25.88 -2.87 18.71
CA PRO A 32 27.02 -2.01 18.35
C PRO A 32 27.12 -1.77 16.83
N ASP A 33 26.68 -2.73 16.03
CA ASP A 33 26.62 -2.72 14.56
C ASP A 33 25.19 -2.49 14.03
N GLY A 34 24.33 -1.90 14.87
CA GLY A 34 22.95 -1.61 14.55
C GLY A 34 22.78 -0.65 13.39
N HIS A 35 21.90 -1.01 12.45
CA HIS A 35 21.53 -0.16 11.31
C HIS A 35 20.01 0.12 11.28
N PRO A 36 19.48 0.92 12.23
CA PRO A 36 18.06 1.25 12.30
C PRO A 36 17.54 1.93 11.02
N GLU A 37 18.39 2.64 10.28
CA GLU A 37 18.08 3.28 8.99
C GLU A 37 17.76 2.30 7.86
N LYS A 38 18.16 1.03 8.01
CA LYS A 38 17.87 -0.04 7.03
C LYS A 38 16.54 -0.75 7.30
N LEU A 39 15.84 -0.41 8.39
CA LEU A 39 14.54 -0.99 8.69
C LEU A 39 13.45 -0.39 7.81
N ASP A 40 12.71 -1.24 7.10
CA ASP A 40 11.56 -0.85 6.29
C ASP A 40 10.30 -0.80 7.15
N PHE A 41 9.99 0.38 7.68
CA PHE A 41 8.72 0.68 8.36
C PHE A 41 7.62 1.17 7.41
N SER A 42 7.85 1.08 6.10
CA SER A 42 6.86 1.54 5.12
C SER A 42 5.57 0.75 5.29
N ILE A 43 4.44 1.46 5.29
CA ILE A 43 3.13 0.82 5.18
C ILE A 43 3.15 0.08 3.84
N MET A 44 3.11 -1.26 3.89
CA MET A 44 3.07 -2.07 2.67
C MET A 44 1.86 -1.62 1.85
N ALA A 45 2.11 -1.04 0.68
CA ALA A 45 1.01 -0.55 -0.13
C ALA A 45 0.19 -1.73 -0.66
N SER A 46 -1.12 -1.66 -0.47
CA SER A 46 -2.06 -2.65 -0.97
C SER A 46 -2.44 -2.36 -2.42
N CYS A 47 -2.54 -3.41 -3.23
CA CYS A 47 -3.00 -3.31 -4.60
C CYS A 47 -4.46 -2.86 -4.66
N PHE A 48 -4.74 -1.75 -5.35
CA PHE A 48 -6.09 -1.18 -5.49
C PHE A 48 -7.09 -2.08 -6.24
N ASN A 49 -6.60 -3.14 -6.92
CA ASN A 49 -7.44 -4.12 -7.59
C ASN A 49 -7.71 -5.37 -6.74
N CYS A 50 -6.65 -5.97 -6.19
CA CYS A 50 -6.71 -7.30 -5.57
C CYS A 50 -6.38 -7.32 -4.08
N ASP A 51 -6.08 -6.16 -3.49
CA ASP A 51 -5.72 -5.95 -2.08
C ASP A 51 -4.45 -6.68 -1.60
N GLY A 52 -3.72 -7.29 -2.54
CA GLY A 52 -2.47 -7.98 -2.24
C GLY A 52 -1.38 -6.98 -1.83
N PRO A 53 -0.60 -7.26 -0.76
CA PRO A 53 0.47 -6.38 -0.30
C PRO A 53 1.66 -6.42 -1.27
N ARG A 54 2.35 -5.29 -1.45
CA ARG A 54 3.52 -5.24 -2.34
C ARG A 54 4.60 -4.28 -1.85
N GLN A 55 5.84 -4.77 -1.74
CA GLN A 55 7.02 -3.95 -1.39
C GLN A 55 7.45 -3.00 -2.53
N LYS A 56 7.34 -3.44 -3.79
CA LYS A 56 7.66 -2.63 -4.98
C LYS A 56 6.40 -2.50 -5.85
N PRO A 57 5.45 -1.65 -5.44
CA PRO A 57 4.23 -1.51 -6.21
C PRO A 57 4.43 -0.61 -7.43
N LEU A 58 3.56 -0.79 -8.42
CA LEU A 58 3.39 0.15 -9.53
C LEU A 58 2.43 1.23 -9.09
N VAL A 59 2.75 2.49 -9.36
CA VAL A 59 1.86 3.62 -9.10
C VAL A 59 1.35 4.15 -10.44
N CYS A 60 0.09 4.57 -10.50
CA CYS A 60 -0.41 5.27 -11.67
C CYS A 60 0.44 6.52 -11.97
N SER A 61 1.01 6.61 -13.16
CA SER A 61 1.87 7.72 -13.57
C SER A 61 1.15 9.08 -13.62
N ALA A 62 -0.17 9.08 -13.84
CA ALA A 62 -0.98 10.29 -13.92
C ALA A 62 -1.33 10.86 -12.54
N CYS A 63 -2.03 10.08 -11.72
CA CYS A 63 -2.53 10.55 -10.42
C CYS A 63 -1.56 10.32 -9.25
N ARG A 64 -0.60 9.39 -9.39
CA ARG A 64 0.33 8.96 -8.34
C ARG A 64 -0.32 8.45 -7.04
N SER A 65 -1.64 8.25 -7.04
CA SER A 65 -2.42 7.86 -5.86
C SER A 65 -2.83 6.38 -5.90
N ALA A 66 -3.20 5.84 -7.06
CA ALA A 66 -3.58 4.44 -7.19
C ALA A 66 -2.35 3.54 -7.32
N VAL A 67 -2.32 2.48 -6.50
CA VAL A 67 -1.18 1.55 -6.35
C VAL A 67 -1.57 0.14 -6.80
N TYR A 68 -0.70 -0.55 -7.53
CA TYR A 68 -0.98 -1.86 -8.11
C TYR A 68 0.20 -2.82 -7.98
N CYS A 69 -0.08 -4.11 -7.77
CA CYS A 69 0.97 -5.13 -7.77
C CYS A 69 1.49 -5.47 -9.17
N SER A 70 0.73 -5.15 -10.23
CA SER A 70 1.04 -5.46 -11.62
C SER A 70 0.26 -4.60 -12.61
N LYS A 71 0.76 -4.49 -13.84
CA LYS A 71 0.07 -3.83 -14.96
C LYS A 71 -1.29 -4.48 -15.25
N LYS A 72 -1.40 -5.81 -15.07
CA LYS A 72 -2.67 -6.55 -15.18
C LYS A 72 -3.73 -6.03 -14.21
N CYS A 73 -3.35 -5.84 -12.93
CA CYS A 73 -4.25 -5.27 -11.92
C CYS A 73 -4.64 -3.82 -12.20
N GLN A 74 -3.70 -3.01 -12.70
CA GLN A 74 -3.98 -1.65 -13.12
C GLN A 74 -5.02 -1.60 -14.25
N ILE A 75 -4.86 -2.42 -15.29
CA ILE A 75 -5.77 -2.46 -16.44
C ILE A 75 -7.16 -2.98 -16.01
N ALA A 76 -7.19 -4.05 -15.22
CA ALA A 76 -8.46 -4.62 -14.73
C ALA A 76 -9.28 -3.58 -13.95
N ASN A 77 -8.60 -2.87 -13.04
CA ASN A 77 -9.24 -1.85 -12.22
C ASN A 77 -9.54 -0.53 -12.96
N TRP A 78 -9.01 -0.33 -14.18
CA TRP A 78 -9.15 0.93 -14.91
C TRP A 78 -10.61 1.29 -15.19
N LYS A 79 -11.36 0.35 -15.80
CA LYS A 79 -12.78 0.54 -16.15
C LYS A 79 -13.71 -0.03 -15.09
N THR A 80 -13.34 -1.17 -14.51
CA THR A 80 -14.19 -1.91 -13.58
C THR A 80 -13.54 -1.89 -12.22
N GLY A 81 -14.18 -1.22 -11.25
CA GLY A 81 -13.70 -1.23 -9.88
C GLY A 81 -13.81 -2.61 -9.25
N ARG A 82 -13.42 -2.70 -7.98
CA ARG A 82 -13.62 -3.93 -7.19
C ARG A 82 -15.01 -3.90 -6.57
N PHE A 83 -15.72 -5.02 -6.51
CA PHE A 83 -17.00 -5.14 -5.79
C PHE A 83 -18.09 -4.12 -6.18
N GLY A 84 -18.28 -3.88 -7.48
CA GLY A 84 -19.30 -2.94 -7.94
C GLY A 84 -18.98 -1.47 -7.70
N THR A 85 -17.76 -1.15 -7.23
CA THR A 85 -17.26 0.22 -7.21
C THR A 85 -16.90 0.69 -8.61
N GLU A 86 -16.83 2.01 -8.78
CA GLU A 86 -16.30 2.60 -10.00
C GLU A 86 -14.83 2.22 -10.21
N GLY A 87 -14.44 2.03 -11.47
CA GLY A 87 -13.05 1.82 -11.83
C GLY A 87 -12.19 3.06 -11.56
N HIS A 88 -10.88 2.85 -11.48
CA HIS A 88 -9.91 3.92 -11.25
C HIS A 88 -10.08 5.13 -12.17
N LYS A 89 -10.53 4.93 -13.41
CA LYS A 89 -10.78 6.02 -14.35
C LYS A 89 -11.67 7.14 -13.77
N SER A 90 -12.67 6.83 -12.93
CA SER A 90 -13.63 7.84 -12.42
C SER A 90 -13.04 8.81 -11.38
N PHE A 91 -11.95 8.42 -10.71
CA PHE A 91 -11.29 9.25 -9.71
C PHE A 91 -9.84 9.61 -10.07
N CYS A 92 -9.29 9.04 -11.14
CA CYS A 92 -7.92 9.33 -11.59
C CYS A 92 -7.69 10.83 -11.78
N GLU A 93 -8.63 11.54 -12.41
CA GLU A 93 -8.53 12.99 -12.64
C GLU A 93 -8.52 13.78 -11.33
N ARG A 94 -9.42 13.43 -10.40
CA ARG A 94 -9.54 14.09 -9.09
C ARG A 94 -8.30 13.88 -8.22
N ASN A 95 -7.64 12.74 -8.39
CA ASN A 95 -6.44 12.38 -7.63
C ASN A 95 -5.15 12.88 -8.29
N LYS A 96 -5.21 13.61 -9.41
CA LYS A 96 -4.02 14.32 -9.92
C LYS A 96 -3.65 15.39 -8.92
N VAL A 97 -2.70 15.08 -8.05
CA VAL A 97 -2.12 16.04 -7.11
C VAL A 97 -1.65 17.24 -7.94
N ARG A 98 -2.18 18.44 -7.67
CA ARG A 98 -1.67 19.67 -8.30
C ARG A 98 -0.20 19.77 -7.89
N LYS A 99 0.70 19.63 -8.86
CA LYS A 99 2.16 19.55 -8.65
C LYS A 99 2.80 20.84 -8.10
N TYR A 100 2.02 21.86 -7.68
CA TYR A 100 2.49 23.25 -7.60
C TYR A 100 1.93 24.06 -6.41
N GLU A 101 1.88 23.52 -5.19
CA GLU A 101 1.58 24.34 -3.99
C GLU A 101 2.70 24.33 -2.94
N ILE A 102 3.88 23.80 -3.29
CA ILE A 102 5.08 23.92 -2.46
C ILE A 102 6.22 24.30 -3.39
N GLY A 103 6.28 25.59 -3.74
CA GLY A 103 7.44 26.26 -4.31
C GLY A 103 8.04 27.18 -3.27
#